data_AF-A0A2M7CVP4-F1
#
_entry.id   AF-A0A2M7CVP4-F1
#
_cell.length_a   1.000
_cell.length_b   1.000
_cell.length_c   1.000
_cell.angle_alpha   90.00
_cell.angle_beta   90.00
_cell.angle_gamma   90.00
#
_symmetry.space_group_name_H-M   'P 1'
#
loop_
_entity.id
_entity.type
_entity.pdbx_description
1 polymer ?
#
loop_
_entity_poly.entity_id
_entity_poly.type
_entity_poly.pdbx_seq_one_letter_code
_entity_poly.pdbx_strand_id
1 'polypeptide(L)' 'GALIESPVPIRFINGLLDPISGAHMVARYRELIRNADVVELADLGHYPHWESPDHVLAACSPWPS' A
#
# COMPACT_ATOMS: atom_id res chain seq x y z
N GLY A 1 10.60 -14.04 4.41
CA GLY A 1 9.42 -14.12 3.51
C GLY A 1 9.54 -13.06 2.43
N ALA A 2 9.06 -13.30 1.21
CA ALA A 2 9.46 -12.54 0.01
C ALA A 2 9.40 -11.00 0.14
N LEU A 3 8.34 -10.45 0.75
CA LEU A 3 8.22 -8.99 0.95
C LEU A 3 9.08 -8.46 2.11
N ILE A 4 9.32 -9.27 3.14
CA ILE A 4 10.11 -8.91 4.34
C ILE A 4 11.60 -8.86 4.02
N GLU A 5 12.06 -9.74 3.13
CA GLU A 5 13.46 -9.88 2.74
C GLU A 5 13.71 -9.39 1.31
N SER A 6 12.86 -8.47 0.82
CA SER A 6 12.98 -7.96 -0.55
C SER A 6 14.33 -7.26 -0.77
N PRO A 7 15.08 -7.61 -1.83
CA PRO A 7 16.32 -6.93 -2.17
C PRO A 7 16.09 -5.59 -2.90
N VAL A 8 14.83 -5.26 -3.21
CA VAL A 8 14.45 -4.02 -3.90
C VAL A 8 13.43 -3.22 -3.07
N PRO A 9 13.40 -1.89 -3.21
CA PRO A 9 12.39 -1.06 -2.56
C PRO A 9 10.96 -1.46 -2.97
N ILE A 10 10.04 -1.46 -2.01
CA ILE A 10 8.61 -1.74 -2.22
C ILE A 10 7.81 -0.63 -1.55
N ARG A 11 6.88 -0.05 -2.32
CA ARG A 11 5.80 0.79 -1.80
C ARG A 11 4.51 -0.02 -1.77
N PHE A 12 3.82 -0.02 -0.62
CA PHE A 12 2.52 -0.65 -0.46
C PHE A 12 1.40 0.40 -0.53
N ILE A 13 0.69 0.45 -1.66
CA ILE A 13 -0.46 1.32 -1.88
C ILE A 13 -1.73 0.51 -1.56
N ASN A 14 -2.54 0.94 -0.59
CA ASN A 14 -3.67 0.14 -0.11
C ASN A 14 -4.93 0.96 0.18
N GLY A 15 -6.08 0.48 -0.28
CA GLY A 15 -7.40 1.02 0.08
C GLY A 15 -7.80 0.58 1.49
N LEU A 16 -8.10 1.53 2.38
CA LEU A 16 -8.36 1.19 3.78
C LEU A 16 -9.72 0.55 4.03
N LEU A 17 -10.69 0.79 3.13
CA LEU A 17 -12.05 0.25 3.22
C LEU A 17 -12.18 -1.16 2.65
N ASP A 18 -11.09 -1.74 2.15
CA ASP A 18 -11.10 -3.12 1.67
C ASP A 18 -11.48 -4.09 2.82
N PRO A 19 -12.62 -4.81 2.72
CA PRO A 19 -13.06 -5.71 3.77
C PRO A 19 -12.19 -6.97 3.91
N ILE A 20 -11.39 -7.28 2.88
CA ILE A 20 -10.52 -8.46 2.85
C ILE A 20 -9.11 -8.08 3.33
N SER A 21 -8.56 -6.98 2.82
CA SER A 21 -7.17 -6.57 3.06
C SER A 21 -6.96 -5.06 3.28
N GLY A 22 -7.89 -4.40 3.98
CA GLY A 22 -7.82 -2.96 4.26
C GLY A 22 -6.87 -2.57 5.40
N ALA A 23 -7.33 -1.68 6.29
CA ALA A 23 -6.50 -1.07 7.34
C ALA A 23 -5.73 -2.07 8.22
N HIS A 24 -6.30 -3.24 8.51
CA HIS A 24 -5.65 -4.27 9.33
C HIS A 24 -4.41 -4.87 8.65
N MET A 25 -4.41 -5.00 7.32
CA MET A 25 -3.26 -5.47 6.56
C MET A 25 -2.15 -4.43 6.53
N VAL A 26 -2.49 -3.14 6.43
CA VAL A 26 -1.52 -2.05 6.54
C VAL A 26 -0.84 -2.06 7.90
N ALA A 27 -1.61 -2.20 8.98
CA ALA A 27 -1.07 -2.30 10.33
C ALA A 27 -0.09 -3.47 10.46
N ARG A 28 -0.48 -4.66 9.98
CA ARG A 28 0.40 -5.85 10.00
C ARG A 28 1.64 -5.68 9.13
N TYR A 29 1.52 -5.04 7.97
CA TYR A 29 2.65 -4.77 7.09
C TYR A 29 3.70 -3.88 7.77
N ARG A 30 3.27 -2.83 8.48
CA ARG A 30 4.18 -1.95 9.25
C ARG A 30 4.89 -2.66 10.41
N GLU A 31 4.26 -3.65 11.04
CA GLU A 31 4.92 -4.46 12.07
C GLU A 31 6.04 -5.35 11.50
N LEU A 32 5.85 -5.82 10.27
CA LEU A 32 6.76 -6.79 9.63
C LEU A 32 7.88 -6.12 8.84
N ILE A 33 7.62 -4.97 8.20
CA ILE A 33 8.54 -4.31 7.29
C ILE A 33 9.20 -3.12 7.98
N ARG A 34 10.52 -3.22 8.17
CA ARG A 34 11.32 -2.10 8.68
C ARG A 34 11.29 -0.95 7.66
N ASN A 35 10.97 0.26 8.11
CA ASN A 35 10.85 1.45 7.27
C ASN A 35 9.84 1.27 6.12
N ALA A 36 8.69 0.65 6.40
CA ALA A 36 7.63 0.41 5.42
C ALA A 36 7.20 1.71 4.70
N ASP A 37 7.37 1.75 3.38
CA ASP A 37 6.76 2.77 2.52
C ASP A 37 5.31 2.35 2.22
N VAL A 38 4.35 3.04 2.84
CA VAL A 38 2.92 2.76 2.72
C VAL A 38 2.20 4.03 2.31
N VAL A 39 1.38 3.92 1.27
CA VAL A 39 0.40 4.95 0.89
C VAL A 39 -1.00 4.42 1.17
N GLU A 40 -1.70 5.08 2.08
CA GLU A 40 -3.05 4.72 2.47
C GLU A 40 -4.07 5.53 1.64
N LEU A 41 -5.02 4.82 1.02
CA LEU A 41 -6.13 5.42 0.29
C LEU A 41 -7.38 5.29 1.17
N ALA A 42 -7.62 6.29 2.02
CA ALA A 42 -8.56 6.22 3.13
C ALA A 42 -10.00 5.91 2.71
N ASP A 43 -10.44 6.42 1.56
CA ASP A 43 -11.82 6.33 1.08
C ASP A 43 -12.02 5.24 0.01
N LEU A 44 -11.00 4.40 -0.26
CA LEU A 44 -11.05 3.38 -1.30
C LEU A 44 -11.07 1.96 -0.73
N GLY A 45 -11.73 1.06 -1.45
CA GLY A 45 -11.90 -0.35 -1.12
C GLY A 45 -10.90 -1.28 -1.80
N HIS A 46 -11.41 -2.43 -2.26
CA HIS A 46 -10.63 -3.58 -2.72
C HIS A 46 -9.99 -3.38 -4.11
N TYR A 47 -10.53 -2.49 -4.94
CA TYR A 47 -10.04 -2.24 -6.30
C TYR A 47 -9.71 -0.76 -6.50
N PRO A 48 -8.75 -0.19 -5.73
CA PRO A 48 -8.50 1.25 -5.72
C PRO A 48 -8.08 1.80 -7.09
N HIS A 49 -7.45 0.98 -7.93
CA HIS A 49 -7.06 1.34 -9.30
C HIS A 49 -8.25 1.50 -10.25
N TRP A 50 -9.40 0.89 -9.93
CA TRP A 50 -10.65 1.07 -10.65
C TRP A 50 -11.52 2.16 -10.02
N GLU A 51 -11.57 2.20 -8.69
CA GLU A 51 -12.35 3.19 -7.93
C GLU A 51 -11.81 4.62 -8.12
N SER A 52 -10.48 4.76 -8.16
CA SER A 52 -9.83 6.05 -8.39
C SER A 52 -8.43 5.88 -9.02
N PRO A 53 -8.37 5.69 -10.35
CA PRO A 53 -7.11 5.52 -11.07
C PRO A 53 -6.11 6.67 -10.83
N ASP A 54 -6.61 7.91 -10.76
CA ASP A 54 -5.78 9.11 -10.57
C ASP A 54 -5.07 9.12 -9.20
N HIS A 55 -5.77 8.74 -8.13
CA HIS A 55 -5.14 8.63 -6.80
C HIS A 55 -4.09 7.53 -6.75
N VAL A 56 -4.33 6.40 -7.42
CA VAL A 56 -3.35 5.31 -7.51
C VAL A 56 -2.12 5.74 -8.32
N LEU A 57 -2.33 6.43 -9.45
CA LEU A 57 -1.23 6.96 -10.25
C LEU A 57 -0.40 7.99 -9.48
N ALA A 58 -1.07 8.89 -8.74
CA ALA A 58 -0.40 9.84 -7.86
C ALA A 58 0.40 9.12 -6.77
N ALA A 59 -0.13 8.06 -6.17
CA ALA A 59 0.55 7.29 -5.12
C ALA A 59 1.85 6.59 -5.61
N CYS A 60 2.00 6.35 -6.91
CA CYS A 60 3.24 5.85 -7.49
C CYS A 60 4.39 6.87 -7.50
N SER A 61 4.11 8.17 -7.30
CA SER A 61 5.08 9.26 -7.42
C SER A 61 5.07 10.20 -6.20
N PRO A 62 6.23 10.71 -5.75
CA PRO A 62 7.56 10.37 -6.22
C PRO A 62 7.94 8.94 -5.80
N TRP A 63 8.71 8.26 -6.65
CA TRP A 63 9.36 7.02 -6.26
C TRP A 63 10.56 7.34 -5.36
N PRO A 64 10.76 6.63 -4.22
CA PRO A 64 11.95 6.84 -3.40
C PRO A 64 13.17 6.45 -4.23
N SER A 65 14.10 7.39 -4.42
CA SER A 65 15.39 7.17 -5.10
C SER A 65 16.27 6.19 -4.36
#